data_AF-A0A7J7ZW18-F1
#
_entry.id   AF-A0A7J7ZW18-F1
#
_cell.length_a   1.000
_cell.length_b   1.000
_cell.length_c   1.000
_cell.angle_alpha   90.00
_cell.angle_beta   90.00
_cell.angle_gamma   90.00
#
_symmetry.space_group_name_H-M   'P 1'
#
loop_
_entity.id
_entity.type
_entity.pdbx_description
1 polymer ?
#
loop_
_entity_poly.entity_id
_entity_poly.type
_entity_poly.pdbx_seq_one_letter_code
_entity_poly.pdbx_strand_id
1 'polypeptide(L)'
;MAGAARTPAFGQAVIGPPGSGKTTYCLGMSEFLRAMGRRVAVVNLDPANEGLPYECAVDVSELLTAVHLVDSHYCTDPAKFISVLCTSLATMLHVELPHVNLLSKMDLIEHYGKLAFNLDYYTEVLDLSYLLDHLASDPFFRHYRQLNEKLVQLIEDYSLVSFIPLNIQDKESVQRVLQAVDKANGYCFGVQEQRSLEAMMSAAMGADFHFSSTLGIQEKYLAPSDQSVEQEAMDL
;
A
#
# COMPACT_ATOMS: atom_id res chain seq x y z
N MET A 1 -17.58 41.02 -28.85
CA MET A 1 -16.84 40.75 -27.60
C MET A 1 -15.52 40.09 -27.99
N ALA A 2 -14.41 40.82 -27.87
CA ALA A 2 -13.09 40.28 -28.20
C ALA A 2 -12.68 39.23 -27.17
N GLY A 3 -12.35 38.02 -27.63
CA GLY A 3 -11.84 36.94 -26.77
C GLY A 3 -10.53 37.38 -26.12
N ALA A 4 -10.45 37.26 -24.79
CA ALA A 4 -9.24 37.58 -24.04
C ALA A 4 -8.06 36.75 -24.59
N ALA A 5 -7.05 37.43 -25.12
CA ALA A 5 -5.83 36.79 -25.60
C ALA A 5 -5.17 36.05 -24.42
N ARG A 6 -4.92 34.75 -24.58
CA ARG A 6 -4.18 33.95 -23.59
C ARG A 6 -2.80 34.56 -23.39
N THR A 7 -2.52 35.06 -22.20
CA THR A 7 -1.19 35.55 -21.84
C THR A 7 -0.21 34.38 -21.91
N PRO A 8 0.92 34.49 -22.63
CA PRO A 8 1.90 33.42 -22.69
C PRO A 8 2.46 33.12 -21.29
N ALA A 9 2.48 31.84 -20.92
CA ALA A 9 3.13 31.37 -19.70
C ALA A 9 4.61 31.08 -20.00
N PHE A 10 5.49 31.45 -19.07
CA PHE A 10 6.91 31.17 -19.13
C PHE A 10 7.28 30.26 -17.97
N GLY A 11 8.17 29.30 -18.21
CA GLY A 11 8.67 28.35 -17.21
C GLY A 11 10.19 28.32 -17.21
N GLN A 12 10.78 28.00 -16.06
CA GLN A 12 12.21 27.83 -15.88
C GLN A 12 12.47 26.49 -15.20
N ALA A 13 13.35 25.67 -15.76
CA ALA A 13 13.89 24.49 -15.09
C ALA A 13 15.25 24.85 -14.47
N VAL A 14 15.37 24.68 -13.15
CA VAL A 14 16.60 24.98 -12.40
C VAL A 14 17.31 23.67 -12.12
N ILE A 15 18.50 23.47 -12.70
CA ILE A 15 19.29 22.24 -12.59
C ILE A 15 20.71 22.55 -12.08
N GLY A 16 21.34 21.57 -11.42
CA GLY A 16 22.68 21.72 -10.85
C GLY A 16 22.99 20.69 -9.76
N PRO A 17 24.28 20.49 -9.39
CA PRO A 17 24.68 19.53 -8.37
C PRO A 17 24.15 19.89 -6.96
N PRO A 18 24.16 18.95 -5.99
CA PRO A 18 23.82 19.24 -4.60
C PRO A 18 24.65 20.41 -4.05
N GLY A 19 24.02 21.30 -3.27
CA GLY A 19 24.70 22.46 -2.68
C GLY A 19 24.96 23.64 -3.63
N SER A 20 24.60 23.58 -4.92
CA SER A 20 24.82 24.68 -5.87
C SER A 20 23.89 25.90 -5.69
N GLY A 21 23.03 25.91 -4.65
CA GLY A 21 22.13 27.03 -4.35
C GLY A 21 20.81 27.05 -5.13
N LYS A 22 20.38 25.93 -5.75
CA LYS A 22 19.12 25.86 -6.53
C LYS A 22 17.90 26.35 -5.75
N THR A 23 17.71 25.84 -4.53
CA THR A 23 16.60 26.21 -3.64
C THR A 23 16.63 27.70 -3.30
N THR A 24 17.81 28.24 -3.00
CA THR A 24 18.02 29.68 -2.73
C THR A 24 17.67 30.53 -3.95
N TYR A 25 18.03 30.08 -5.15
CA TYR A 25 17.67 30.75 -6.40
C TYR A 25 16.15 30.75 -6.63
N CYS A 26 15.49 29.59 -6.45
CA CYS A 26 14.04 29.47 -6.59
C CYS A 26 13.29 30.39 -5.62
N LEU A 27 13.75 30.49 -4.37
CA LEU A 27 13.20 31.43 -3.38
C LEU A 27 13.29 32.87 -3.91
N GLY A 28 14.50 33.37 -4.17
CA GLY A 28 14.70 34.77 -4.56
C GLY A 28 14.03 35.14 -5.89
N MET A 29 14.04 34.22 -6.86
CA MET A 29 13.36 34.44 -8.14
C MET A 29 11.84 34.50 -7.94
N SER A 30 11.27 33.62 -7.12
CA SER A 30 9.83 33.61 -6.85
C SER A 30 9.37 34.91 -6.16
N GLU A 31 10.12 35.39 -5.16
CA GLU A 31 9.85 36.64 -4.46
C GLU A 31 9.96 37.85 -5.40
N PHE A 32 11.02 37.90 -6.21
CA PHE A 32 11.22 38.98 -7.20
C PHE A 32 10.08 39.06 -8.21
N LEU A 33 9.68 37.92 -8.79
CA LEU A 33 8.59 37.88 -9.76
C LEU A 33 7.24 38.24 -9.12
N ARG A 34 6.97 37.78 -7.89
CA ARG A 34 5.77 38.16 -7.12
C ARG A 34 5.75 39.66 -6.83
N ALA A 35 6.88 40.25 -6.45
CA ALA A 35 7.00 41.69 -6.21
C ALA A 35 6.72 42.53 -7.47
N MET A 36 6.99 42.01 -8.66
CA MET A 36 6.60 42.64 -9.93
C MET A 36 5.12 42.45 -10.31
N GLY A 37 4.30 41.87 -9.42
CA GLY A 37 2.88 41.60 -9.67
C GLY A 37 2.62 40.42 -10.60
N ARG A 38 3.61 39.54 -10.81
CA ARG A 38 3.42 38.32 -11.62
C ARG A 38 2.87 37.20 -10.75
N ARG A 39 1.98 36.38 -11.34
CA ARG A 39 1.58 35.11 -10.74
C ARG A 39 2.68 34.08 -10.93
N VAL A 40 3.14 33.46 -9.85
CA VAL A 40 4.24 32.51 -9.83
C VAL A 40 3.77 31.22 -9.15
N ALA A 41 4.02 30.09 -9.80
CA ALA A 41 3.90 28.76 -9.22
C ALA A 41 5.30 28.13 -9.15
N VAL A 42 5.65 27.56 -8.01
CA VAL A 42 6.90 26.83 -7.81
C VAL A 42 6.56 25.35 -7.73
N VAL A 43 7.29 24.51 -8.46
CA VAL A 43 7.13 23.06 -8.45
C VAL A 43 8.42 22.47 -7.90
N ASN A 44 8.36 21.84 -6.73
CA ASN A 44 9.49 21.07 -6.22
C ASN A 44 9.49 19.69 -6.87
N LEU A 45 10.62 19.35 -7.50
CA LEU A 45 10.86 18.04 -8.13
C LEU A 45 11.95 17.26 -7.38
N ASP A 46 12.49 17.80 -6.30
CA ASP A 46 13.53 17.16 -5.49
C ASP A 46 12.91 16.60 -4.20
N PRO A 47 12.63 15.29 -4.13
CA PRO A 47 11.97 14.71 -2.97
C PRO A 47 12.84 14.73 -1.71
N ALA A 48 14.17 14.86 -1.87
CA ALA A 48 15.12 14.86 -0.76
C ALA A 48 15.28 16.23 -0.09
N ASN A 49 14.48 17.22 -0.49
CA ASN A 49 14.58 18.60 -0.03
C ASN A 49 13.47 18.94 0.97
N GLU A 50 13.61 18.46 2.21
CA GLU A 50 12.58 18.50 3.26
C GLU A 50 12.39 19.88 3.94
N GLY A 51 13.29 20.83 3.70
CA GLY A 51 13.37 22.12 4.40
C GLY A 51 13.16 23.33 3.50
N LEU A 52 12.10 23.34 2.69
CA LEU A 52 11.86 24.44 1.77
C LEU A 52 11.47 25.73 2.49
N PRO A 53 12.17 26.87 2.27
CA PRO A 53 11.85 28.14 2.90
C PRO A 53 10.68 28.89 2.21
N TYR A 54 9.94 28.22 1.31
CA TYR A 54 8.84 28.79 0.54
C TYR A 54 7.76 27.76 0.26
N GLU A 55 6.54 28.25 0.03
CA GLU A 55 5.39 27.42 -0.36
C GLU A 55 5.49 27.01 -1.84
N CYS A 56 5.44 25.70 -2.09
CA CYS A 56 5.34 25.12 -3.42
C CYS A 56 3.88 24.98 -3.84
N ALA A 57 3.60 25.20 -5.12
CA ALA A 57 2.30 24.90 -5.70
C ALA A 57 2.10 23.39 -5.92
N VAL A 58 3.20 22.66 -6.13
CA VAL A 58 3.26 21.20 -6.22
C VAL A 58 4.59 20.75 -5.64
N ASP A 59 4.58 19.75 -4.77
CA ASP A 59 5.78 19.08 -4.28
C ASP A 59 5.69 17.58 -4.55
N VAL A 60 6.69 17.01 -5.21
CA VAL A 60 6.74 15.57 -5.48
C VAL A 60 6.92 14.74 -4.20
N SER A 61 7.43 15.33 -3.11
CA SER A 61 7.51 14.65 -1.81
C SER A 61 6.13 14.29 -1.26
N GLU A 62 5.12 15.11 -1.54
CA GLU A 62 3.72 14.85 -1.16
C GLU A 62 3.07 13.75 -2.03
N LEU A 63 3.74 13.34 -3.11
CA LEU A 63 3.28 12.32 -4.06
C LEU A 63 4.05 11.00 -3.90
N LEU A 64 4.67 10.78 -2.74
CA LEU A 64 5.38 9.54 -2.42
C LEU A 64 4.47 8.55 -1.69
N THR A 65 4.47 7.31 -2.15
CA THR A 65 3.84 6.17 -1.48
C THR A 65 4.90 5.28 -0.86
N ALA A 66 4.72 4.94 0.41
CA ALA A 66 5.49 3.93 1.10
C ALA A 66 5.00 2.53 0.71
N VAL A 67 5.91 1.69 0.22
CA VAL A 67 5.62 0.29 -0.09
C VAL A 67 6.28 -0.59 0.96
N HIS A 68 5.47 -1.28 1.76
CA HIS A 68 5.93 -2.16 2.83
C HIS A 68 5.86 -3.62 2.40
N LEU A 69 7.02 -4.26 2.26
CA LEU A 69 7.14 -5.66 1.86
C LEU A 69 7.20 -6.57 3.08
N VAL A 70 6.29 -7.54 3.14
CA VAL A 70 6.26 -8.61 4.13
C VAL A 70 6.48 -9.94 3.42
N ASP A 71 7.25 -10.85 4.01
CA ASP A 71 7.47 -12.18 3.44
C ASP A 71 6.25 -13.09 3.69
N SER A 72 5.78 -13.81 2.67
CA SER A 72 4.69 -14.80 2.79
C SER A 72 4.99 -15.90 3.81
N HIS A 73 6.27 -16.16 4.11
CA HIS A 73 6.68 -17.12 5.14
C HIS A 73 6.09 -16.81 6.53
N TYR A 74 5.81 -15.54 6.84
CA TYR A 74 5.25 -15.18 8.15
C TYR A 74 3.79 -15.65 8.34
N CYS A 75 3.08 -16.00 7.27
CA CYS A 75 1.73 -16.58 7.35
C CYS A 75 1.73 -18.03 7.87
N THR A 76 2.91 -18.68 7.95
CA THR A 76 3.03 -20.07 8.41
C THR A 76 2.75 -20.27 9.90
N ASP A 77 2.90 -19.21 10.70
CA ASP A 77 2.75 -19.29 12.15
C ASP A 77 1.90 -18.10 12.65
N PRO A 78 0.88 -18.35 13.49
CA PRO A 78 0.02 -17.31 14.03
C PRO A 78 0.75 -16.20 14.79
N ALA A 79 1.75 -16.55 15.59
CA ALA A 79 2.50 -15.56 16.38
C ALA A 79 3.32 -14.64 15.47
N LYS A 80 3.98 -15.23 14.46
CA LYS A 80 4.69 -14.47 13.43
C LYS A 80 3.76 -13.53 12.68
N PHE A 81 2.57 -14.01 12.28
CA PHE A 81 1.62 -13.20 11.53
C PHE A 81 1.10 -12.01 12.35
N ILE A 82 0.75 -12.21 13.63
CA ILE A 82 0.36 -11.09 14.51
C ILE A 82 1.50 -10.07 14.66
N SER A 83 2.75 -10.53 14.80
CA SER A 83 3.91 -9.63 14.87
C SER A 83 4.05 -8.78 13.60
N VAL A 84 3.78 -9.36 12.43
CA VAL A 84 3.77 -8.65 11.16
C VAL A 84 2.67 -7.59 11.15
N LEU A 85 1.44 -7.94 11.55
CA LEU A 85 0.32 -6.99 11.60
C LEU A 85 0.62 -5.77 12.48
N CYS A 86 1.16 -6.01 13.68
CA CYS A 86 1.62 -4.95 14.58
C CYS A 86 2.71 -4.09 13.94
N THR A 87 3.65 -4.72 13.23
CA THR A 87 4.74 -4.01 12.55
C THR A 87 4.21 -3.13 11.41
N SER A 88 3.33 -3.67 10.56
CA SER A 88 2.73 -2.92 9.45
C SER A 88 1.85 -1.77 9.93
N LEU A 89 1.12 -1.95 11.04
CA LEU A 89 0.37 -0.86 11.66
C LEU A 89 1.30 0.21 12.23
N ALA A 90 2.36 -0.20 12.93
CA ALA A 90 3.35 0.73 13.45
C ALA A 90 4.05 1.51 12.33
N THR A 91 4.44 0.87 11.22
CA THR A 91 5.05 1.57 10.09
C THR A 91 4.10 2.55 9.44
N MET A 92 2.82 2.19 9.29
CA MET A 92 1.80 3.09 8.76
C MET A 92 1.66 4.35 9.63
N LEU A 93 1.69 4.20 10.96
CA LEU A 93 1.60 5.33 11.88
C LEU A 93 2.85 6.21 11.90
N HIS A 94 4.05 5.64 11.78
CA HIS A 94 5.30 6.41 11.88
C HIS A 94 5.74 7.04 10.57
N VAL A 95 5.37 6.45 9.42
CA VAL A 95 5.84 6.91 8.11
C VAL A 95 4.96 8.03 7.55
N GLU A 96 3.72 8.20 8.05
CA GLU A 96 2.79 9.31 7.69
C GLU A 96 2.61 9.57 6.18
N LEU A 97 2.91 8.58 5.33
CA LEU A 97 2.72 8.61 3.88
C LEU A 97 1.60 7.65 3.46
N PRO A 98 0.97 7.85 2.29
CA PRO A 98 0.18 6.81 1.64
C PRO A 98 0.94 5.48 1.66
N HIS A 99 0.33 4.43 2.20
CA HIS A 99 1.03 3.18 2.53
C HIS A 99 0.38 1.99 1.85
N VAL A 100 1.18 1.20 1.14
CA VAL A 100 0.75 -0.04 0.48
C VAL A 100 1.51 -1.21 1.10
N ASN A 101 0.80 -2.12 1.74
CA ASN A 101 1.36 -3.35 2.27
C ASN A 101 1.31 -4.45 1.22
N LEU A 102 2.43 -5.13 0.98
CA LEU A 102 2.54 -6.23 0.03
C LEU A 102 2.98 -7.50 0.75
N LEU A 103 2.33 -8.61 0.42
CA LEU A 103 2.79 -9.94 0.80
C LEU A 103 3.69 -10.48 -0.33
N SER A 104 5.00 -10.39 -0.16
CA SER A 104 6.03 -10.77 -1.12
C SER A 104 6.38 -12.26 -1.06
N LYS A 105 7.10 -12.73 -2.08
CA LYS A 105 7.54 -14.13 -2.23
C LYS A 105 6.39 -15.13 -2.21
N MET A 106 5.28 -14.76 -2.85
CA MET A 106 4.11 -15.64 -2.94
C MET A 106 4.40 -16.92 -3.74
N ASP A 107 5.41 -16.89 -4.61
CA ASP A 107 5.93 -18.06 -5.33
C ASP A 107 6.50 -19.16 -4.41
N LEU A 108 6.95 -18.80 -3.20
CA LEU A 108 7.54 -19.76 -2.27
C LEU A 108 6.51 -20.37 -1.30
N ILE A 109 5.27 -19.90 -1.34
CA ILE A 109 4.27 -20.29 -0.35
C ILE A 109 3.93 -21.79 -0.40
N GLU A 110 3.96 -22.37 -1.60
CA GLU A 110 3.79 -23.80 -1.84
C GLU A 110 4.87 -24.63 -1.15
N HIS A 111 6.09 -24.09 -1.02
CA HIS A 111 7.22 -24.77 -0.36
C HIS A 111 7.16 -24.69 1.16
N TYR A 112 6.34 -23.80 1.72
CA TYR A 112 6.19 -23.63 3.17
C TYR A 112 5.19 -24.61 3.80
N GLY A 113 4.49 -25.39 2.98
CA GLY A 113 3.51 -26.38 3.41
C GLY A 113 2.08 -25.83 3.45
N LYS A 114 1.16 -26.64 4.00
CA LYS A 114 -0.26 -26.28 4.06
C LYS A 114 -0.45 -25.16 5.08
N LEU A 115 -0.88 -23.99 4.62
CA LEU A 115 -1.30 -22.90 5.49
C LEU A 115 -2.49 -23.35 6.34
N ALA A 116 -2.58 -22.81 7.56
CA ALA A 116 -3.71 -23.07 8.45
C ALA A 116 -5.03 -22.56 7.84
N PHE A 117 -4.96 -21.51 7.02
CA PHE A 117 -6.11 -20.86 6.41
C PHE A 117 -5.89 -20.57 4.92
N ASN A 118 -7.00 -20.22 4.26
CA ASN A 118 -6.98 -19.70 2.91
C ASN A 118 -6.19 -18.39 2.85
N LEU A 119 -5.63 -18.10 1.67
CA LEU A 119 -4.82 -16.90 1.48
C LEU A 119 -5.58 -15.60 1.77
N ASP A 120 -6.88 -15.62 1.46
CA ASP A 120 -7.80 -14.50 1.69
C ASP A 120 -7.83 -14.06 3.16
N TYR A 121 -7.71 -15.01 4.08
CA TYR A 121 -7.61 -14.74 5.51
C TYR A 121 -6.43 -13.83 5.85
N TYR A 122 -5.28 -14.08 5.24
CA TYR A 122 -4.05 -13.35 5.49
C TYR A 122 -3.97 -12.04 4.70
N THR A 123 -4.51 -11.99 3.49
CA THR A 123 -4.51 -10.78 2.66
C THR A 123 -5.54 -9.76 3.12
N GLU A 124 -6.71 -10.20 3.54
CA GLU A 124 -7.78 -9.31 4.02
C GLU A 124 -7.79 -9.14 5.54
N VAL A 125 -6.95 -9.90 6.26
CA VAL A 125 -6.83 -9.85 7.73
C VAL A 125 -8.21 -10.05 8.36
N LEU A 126 -8.84 -11.16 7.99
CA LEU A 126 -10.16 -11.57 8.50
C LEU A 126 -10.06 -12.01 9.97
N ASP A 127 -11.21 -12.11 10.64
CA ASP A 127 -11.39 -12.41 12.08
C ASP A 127 -10.17 -13.08 12.77
N LEU A 128 -9.45 -12.28 13.57
CA LEU A 128 -8.19 -12.70 14.19
C LEU A 128 -8.42 -13.51 15.48
N SER A 129 -9.67 -13.67 15.92
CA SER A 129 -10.06 -14.49 17.07
C SER A 129 -9.56 -15.93 16.94
N TYR A 130 -9.51 -16.46 15.71
CA TYR A 130 -9.03 -17.81 15.42
C TYR A 130 -7.52 -17.98 15.61
N LEU A 131 -6.73 -16.95 15.30
CA LEU A 131 -5.29 -16.95 15.59
C LEU A 131 -5.05 -16.95 17.09
N LEU A 132 -5.89 -16.24 17.85
CA LEU A 132 -5.79 -16.17 19.30
C LEU A 132 -6.01 -17.53 19.96
N ASP A 133 -6.97 -18.32 19.46
CA ASP A 133 -7.20 -19.68 19.97
C ASP A 133 -6.05 -20.64 19.61
N HIS A 134 -5.47 -20.50 18.41
CA HIS A 134 -4.27 -21.26 18.04
C HIS A 134 -3.06 -20.87 18.90
N LEU A 135 -2.86 -19.59 19.18
CA LEU A 135 -1.83 -19.11 20.12
C LEU A 135 -2.05 -19.70 21.51
N ALA A 136 -3.28 -19.75 22.02
CA ALA A 136 -3.59 -20.29 23.34
C ALA A 136 -3.37 -21.81 23.48
N SER A 137 -3.08 -22.51 22.37
CA SER A 137 -2.65 -23.92 22.38
C SER A 137 -1.23 -24.10 22.95
N ASP A 138 -0.36 -23.09 22.79
CA ASP A 138 0.97 -23.10 23.36
C ASP A 138 0.91 -22.74 24.86
N PRO A 139 1.52 -23.55 25.76
CA PRO A 139 1.60 -23.26 27.18
C PRO A 139 2.15 -21.86 27.51
N PHE A 140 3.08 -21.34 26.70
CA PHE A 140 3.68 -20.03 26.87
C PHE A 140 2.67 -18.91 26.58
N PHE A 141 2.01 -18.96 25.42
CA PHE A 141 1.07 -17.91 25.00
C PHE A 141 -0.25 -17.95 25.76
N ARG A 142 -0.62 -19.11 26.33
CA ARG A 142 -1.79 -19.23 27.22
C ARG A 142 -1.70 -18.29 28.44
N HIS A 143 -0.50 -18.06 28.97
CA HIS A 143 -0.30 -17.15 30.10
C HIS A 143 -0.59 -15.68 29.72
N TYR A 144 -0.41 -15.33 28.45
CA TYR A 144 -0.55 -13.97 27.92
C TYR A 144 -1.85 -13.77 27.11
N ARG A 145 -2.86 -14.63 27.29
CA ARG A 145 -4.09 -14.59 26.50
C ARG A 145 -4.75 -13.20 26.49
N GLN A 146 -4.85 -12.55 27.64
CA GLN A 146 -5.45 -11.20 27.76
C GLN A 146 -4.68 -10.14 26.98
N LEU A 147 -3.35 -10.25 26.91
CA LEU A 147 -2.51 -9.33 26.14
C LEU A 147 -2.72 -9.55 24.64
N ASN A 148 -2.67 -10.82 24.21
CA ASN A 148 -2.89 -11.17 22.80
C ASN A 148 -4.28 -10.75 22.33
N GLU A 149 -5.30 -10.84 23.18
CA GLU A 149 -6.66 -10.40 22.89
C GLU A 149 -6.72 -8.88 22.68
N LYS A 150 -6.00 -8.11 23.49
CA LYS A 150 -5.92 -6.66 23.32
C LYS A 150 -5.14 -6.25 22.08
N LEU A 151 -4.10 -7.00 21.71
CA LEU A 151 -3.36 -6.77 20.46
C LEU A 151 -4.22 -7.04 19.23
N VAL A 152 -4.94 -8.18 19.23
CA VAL A 152 -5.87 -8.54 18.17
C VAL A 152 -6.97 -7.48 18.03
N GLN A 153 -7.59 -7.10 19.15
CA GLN A 153 -8.61 -6.05 19.16
C GLN A 153 -8.07 -4.73 18.58
N LEU A 154 -6.84 -4.33 18.91
CA LEU A 154 -6.22 -3.14 18.35
C LEU A 154 -6.02 -3.25 16.83
N ILE A 155 -5.63 -4.42 16.32
CA ILE A 155 -5.47 -4.59 14.87
C ILE A 155 -6.84 -4.52 14.17
N GLU A 156 -7.87 -5.17 14.71
CA GLU A 156 -9.23 -5.17 14.16
C GLU A 156 -9.87 -3.78 14.21
N ASP A 157 -9.76 -3.08 15.34
CA ASP A 157 -10.28 -1.72 15.51
C ASP A 157 -9.67 -0.75 14.48
N TYR A 158 -8.41 -0.99 14.10
CA TYR A 158 -7.72 -0.17 13.11
C TYR A 158 -7.93 -0.63 11.67
N SER A 159 -8.60 -1.76 11.36
CA SER A 159 -9.17 -2.23 10.05
C SER A 159 -8.47 -1.84 8.72
N LEU A 160 -7.22 -1.37 8.75
CA LEU A 160 -6.53 -0.69 7.65
C LEU A 160 -5.41 -1.56 7.07
N VAL A 161 -5.08 -2.67 7.73
CA VAL A 161 -4.01 -3.55 7.31
C VAL A 161 -4.60 -4.59 6.38
N SER A 162 -4.44 -4.39 5.07
CA SER A 162 -4.63 -5.41 4.05
C SER A 162 -3.35 -5.57 3.25
N PHE A 163 -3.11 -6.76 2.72
CA PHE A 163 -1.91 -7.07 1.94
C PHE A 163 -2.28 -7.43 0.50
N ILE A 164 -1.54 -6.86 -0.45
CA ILE A 164 -1.62 -7.29 -1.85
C ILE A 164 -0.58 -8.38 -2.09
N PRO A 165 -0.97 -9.58 -2.56
CA PRO A 165 -0.03 -10.65 -2.84
C PRO A 165 0.83 -10.32 -4.07
N LEU A 166 2.16 -10.40 -3.88
CA LEU A 166 3.18 -10.14 -4.88
C LEU A 166 3.97 -11.43 -5.19
N ASN A 167 3.79 -11.90 -6.42
CA ASN A 167 4.65 -12.89 -7.05
C ASN A 167 5.41 -12.23 -8.20
N ILE A 168 6.74 -12.18 -8.09
CA ILE A 168 7.59 -11.53 -9.10
C ILE A 168 7.62 -12.28 -10.44
N GLN A 169 7.31 -13.58 -10.43
CA GLN A 169 7.22 -14.41 -11.64
C GLN A 169 5.90 -14.21 -12.37
N ASP A 170 4.88 -13.65 -11.71
CA ASP A 170 3.55 -13.43 -12.26
C ASP A 170 3.38 -11.97 -12.70
N LYS A 171 3.39 -11.74 -14.01
CA LYS A 171 3.24 -10.40 -14.59
C LYS A 171 1.94 -9.72 -14.15
N GLU A 172 0.84 -10.47 -13.99
CA GLU A 172 -0.45 -9.91 -13.55
C GLU A 172 -0.38 -9.46 -12.09
N SER A 173 0.29 -10.22 -11.21
CA SER A 173 0.53 -9.82 -9.83
C SER A 173 1.35 -8.53 -9.76
N VAL A 174 2.43 -8.42 -10.52
CA VAL A 174 3.24 -7.19 -10.59
C VAL A 174 2.42 -6.00 -11.12
N GLN A 175 1.59 -6.23 -12.16
CA GLN A 175 0.73 -5.18 -12.70
C GLN A 175 -0.30 -4.68 -11.68
N ARG A 176 -0.88 -5.58 -10.88
CA ARG A 176 -1.81 -5.22 -9.80
C ARG A 176 -1.14 -4.36 -8.73
N VAL A 177 0.09 -4.72 -8.34
CA VAL A 177 0.88 -3.91 -7.39
C VAL A 177 1.19 -2.53 -7.95
N LEU A 178 1.62 -2.44 -9.22
CA LEU A 178 1.87 -1.15 -9.88
C LEU A 178 0.63 -0.26 -9.87
N GLN A 179 -0.54 -0.80 -10.24
CA GLN A 179 -1.80 -0.06 -10.22
C GLN A 179 -2.18 0.44 -8.82
N ALA A 180 -1.95 -0.38 -7.78
CA ALA A 180 -2.23 0.01 -6.40
C ALA A 180 -1.30 1.12 -5.92
N VAL A 181 0.00 1.04 -6.24
CA VAL A 181 0.99 2.07 -5.90
C VAL A 181 0.72 3.37 -6.67
N ASP A 182 0.41 3.28 -7.96
CA ASP A 182 0.04 4.44 -8.78
C ASP A 182 -1.18 5.16 -8.18
N LYS A 183 -2.22 4.40 -7.82
CA LYS A 183 -3.43 4.94 -7.19
C LYS A 183 -3.15 5.59 -5.83
N ALA A 184 -2.30 4.97 -5.00
CA ALA A 184 -1.88 5.52 -3.71
C ALA A 184 -1.08 6.84 -3.86
N ASN A 185 -0.28 6.95 -4.93
CA ASN A 185 0.40 8.21 -5.33
C ASN A 185 -0.57 9.26 -5.92
N GLY A 186 -1.88 8.97 -6.02
CA GLY A 186 -2.88 9.86 -6.61
C GLY A 186 -2.97 9.78 -8.13
N TYR A 187 -2.28 8.86 -8.78
CA TYR A 187 -2.40 8.61 -10.22
C TYR A 187 -3.69 7.82 -10.51
N CYS A 188 -4.75 8.54 -10.87
CA CYS A 188 -5.96 7.94 -11.42
C CYS A 188 -5.80 7.80 -12.95
N PHE A 189 -5.74 6.56 -13.45
CA PHE A 189 -5.81 6.32 -14.89
C PHE A 189 -7.13 6.88 -15.46
N GLY A 190 -7.05 7.71 -16.50
CA GLY A 190 -8.18 8.00 -17.40
C GLY A 190 -8.69 9.44 -17.45
N VAL A 191 -8.08 10.25 -18.33
CA VAL A 191 -8.68 11.48 -18.89
C VAL A 191 -9.73 11.14 -19.98
N GLN A 192 -10.01 9.84 -20.22
CA GLN A 192 -10.95 9.36 -21.26
C GLN A 192 -12.02 8.36 -20.81
N GLU A 193 -12.05 7.89 -19.56
CA GLU A 193 -13.22 7.19 -19.03
C GLU A 193 -13.96 8.12 -18.09
N GLN A 194 -15.29 8.13 -18.18
CA GLN A 194 -16.15 9.18 -17.65
C GLN A 194 -15.74 9.67 -16.26
N ARG A 195 -15.68 11.01 -16.12
CA ARG A 195 -15.81 11.73 -14.84
C ARG A 195 -17.20 11.50 -14.23
N SER A 196 -17.62 10.23 -14.07
CA SER A 196 -18.77 9.91 -13.24
C SER A 196 -18.29 9.91 -11.80
N LEU A 197 -19.09 10.52 -10.92
CA LEU A 197 -18.86 10.45 -9.48
C LEU A 197 -18.80 8.99 -9.01
N GLU A 198 -19.48 8.08 -9.72
CA GLU A 198 -19.46 6.63 -9.52
C GLU A 198 -18.08 5.99 -9.76
N ALA A 199 -17.35 6.32 -10.83
CA ALA A 199 -16.01 5.75 -11.07
C ALA A 199 -14.99 6.27 -10.04
N MET A 200 -15.14 7.51 -9.60
CA MET A 200 -14.34 8.09 -8.52
C MET A 200 -14.70 7.47 -7.15
N MET A 201 -15.98 7.16 -6.92
CA MET A 201 -16.46 6.46 -5.72
C MET A 201 -16.09 4.98 -5.72
N SER A 202 -16.07 4.29 -6.86
CA SER A 202 -15.59 2.90 -7.00
C SER A 202 -14.05 2.81 -6.90
N ALA A 203 -13.34 3.87 -7.28
CA ALA A 203 -11.92 3.99 -6.96
C ALA A 203 -11.70 4.29 -5.46
N ALA A 204 -12.52 5.13 -4.82
CA ALA A 204 -12.35 5.49 -3.40
C ALA A 204 -12.80 4.38 -2.43
N MET A 205 -13.88 3.68 -2.76
CA MET A 205 -14.33 2.47 -2.08
C MET A 205 -13.65 1.30 -2.78
N GLY A 206 -12.62 0.68 -2.23
CA GLY A 206 -11.83 -0.41 -2.84
C GLY A 206 -12.58 -1.70 -3.26
N ALA A 207 -13.89 -1.62 -3.52
CA ALA A 207 -14.83 -2.70 -3.81
C ALA A 207 -14.55 -3.43 -5.14
N ASP A 208 -14.02 -2.77 -6.17
CA ASP A 208 -13.82 -3.44 -7.47
C ASP A 208 -12.54 -4.29 -7.54
N PHE A 209 -11.56 -4.08 -6.65
CA PHE A 209 -10.31 -4.87 -6.65
C PHE A 209 -10.41 -6.14 -5.79
N HIS A 210 -11.29 -6.11 -4.77
CA HIS A 210 -11.36 -7.14 -3.73
C HIS A 210 -12.14 -8.39 -4.11
N PHE A 211 -13.16 -8.31 -4.99
CA PHE A 211 -14.04 -9.48 -5.21
C PHE A 211 -13.64 -10.38 -6.40
N SER A 212 -13.05 -9.82 -7.47
CA SER A 212 -12.75 -10.59 -8.70
C SER A 212 -11.38 -11.27 -8.68
N SER A 213 -10.45 -10.88 -7.81
CA SER A 213 -9.07 -11.35 -7.85
C SER A 213 -8.76 -12.46 -6.85
N THR A 214 -9.45 -12.52 -5.72
CA THR A 214 -9.21 -13.42 -4.57
C THR A 214 -9.49 -14.89 -4.87
N LEU A 215 -10.64 -15.22 -5.48
CA LEU A 215 -10.96 -16.61 -5.86
C LEU A 215 -9.91 -17.23 -6.80
N GLY A 216 -9.38 -16.45 -7.75
CA GLY A 216 -8.36 -16.92 -8.68
C GLY A 216 -6.97 -17.04 -8.06
N ILE A 217 -6.65 -16.23 -7.04
CA ILE A 217 -5.34 -16.27 -6.36
C ILE A 217 -5.23 -17.57 -5.55
N GLN A 218 -6.27 -17.96 -4.83
CA GLN A 218 -6.23 -19.20 -4.06
C GLN A 218 -6.02 -20.42 -4.98
N GLU A 219 -6.79 -20.55 -6.07
CA GLU A 219 -6.61 -21.64 -7.04
C GLU A 219 -5.23 -21.62 -7.71
N LYS A 220 -4.65 -20.43 -7.92
CA LYS A 220 -3.36 -20.23 -8.60
C LYS A 220 -2.15 -20.60 -7.72
N TYR A 221 -2.25 -20.46 -6.40
CA TYR A 221 -1.13 -20.67 -5.46
C TYR A 221 -1.29 -21.86 -4.52
N LEU A 222 -2.51 -22.39 -4.39
CA LEU A 222 -2.83 -23.49 -3.49
C LEU A 222 -3.74 -24.45 -4.25
N ALA A 223 -3.16 -25.21 -5.19
CA ALA A 223 -3.87 -26.31 -5.82
C ALA A 223 -4.40 -27.26 -4.73
N PRO A 224 -5.69 -27.66 -4.75
CA PRO A 224 -6.14 -28.73 -3.88
C PRO A 224 -5.34 -29.97 -4.25
N SER A 225 -4.57 -30.50 -3.31
CA SER A 225 -4.09 -31.88 -3.40
C SER A 225 -5.34 -32.76 -3.45
N ASP A 226 -5.56 -33.49 -4.54
CA ASP A 226 -6.59 -34.53 -4.76
C ASP A 226 -6.44 -35.74 -3.81
N GLN A 227 -6.03 -35.50 -2.56
CA GLN A 227 -5.86 -36.48 -1.51
C GLN A 227 -6.37 -35.91 -0.20
N SER A 228 -7.70 -35.81 -0.03
CA SER A 228 -8.33 -35.81 1.30
C SER A 228 -9.86 -35.76 1.19
N VAL A 229 -10.49 -36.84 0.69
CA VAL A 229 -11.84 -37.19 1.16
C VAL A 229 -12.10 -38.72 1.16
N GLU A 230 -11.42 -39.52 0.32
CA GLU A 230 -11.74 -40.96 0.22
C GLU A 230 -10.90 -41.89 1.12
N GLN A 231 -9.77 -41.45 1.67
CA GLN A 231 -8.89 -42.33 2.48
C GLN A 231 -9.12 -42.26 3.99
N GLU A 232 -9.72 -41.20 4.53
CA GLU A 232 -10.10 -41.17 5.96
C GLU A 232 -11.43 -41.87 6.27
N ALA A 233 -12.17 -42.33 5.25
CA ALA A 233 -13.39 -43.14 5.42
C ALA A 233 -13.13 -44.65 5.41
N MET A 234 -11.89 -45.09 5.21
CA MET A 234 -11.51 -46.52 5.15
C MET A 234 -10.75 -47.01 6.39
N ASP A 235 -10.41 -46.14 7.34
CA ASP A 235 -9.74 -46.48 8.61
C ASP A 235 -10.58 -46.12 9.85
N LEU A 236 -11.91 -46.25 9.74
CA LEU A 236 -12.85 -46.27 10.88
C LEU A 236 -13.51 -47.64 11.04
#